data_AF-A0A520YS78-F1
#
_entry.id   AF-A0A520YS78-F1
#
_cell.length_a   1.000
_cell.length_b   1.000
_cell.length_c   1.000
_cell.angle_alpha   90.00
_cell.angle_beta   90.00
_cell.angle_gamma   90.00
#
_symmetry.space_group_name_H-M   'P 1'
#
loop_
_entity.id
_entity.type
_entity.pdbx_description
1 polymer ?
#
loop_
_entity_poly.entity_id
_entity_poly.type
_entity_poly.pdbx_seq_one_letter_code
_entity_poly.pdbx_strand_id
1 'polypeptide(L)'
;NKLDVNHKWGKSDAVKEENMKSEQMVQLLDDEEGFAIISSCKDHQKSLRHNEHTNSLFTTCLIEALKGENIYNPKDPFVRLTDVVNYLSEEVPKRAQEWKRKQDPFFNLSFDDNFELCKVPRNKIAERLLIEFEKMDIKPAPSKTKRAVKKYFRKSEGVNNVLILAHGFTGEGHETYGKIPYLLMGNEKMNGWDIMPFGINQNITPAMGKGVWASIENLNRYSENLRSRLANEFNSYDRIAIVAYSLGGLAVQKAILASEPEIRERLSHVILIATPSNGITNDAFKEHWKNQIHDLIKGSSYINNLRSEWDQTFKDNYPFHLKVVAATKDEYVSKESCLDPFGQKYWEMVSGNHHSVVKQETNENDTYRLILDTLTNNAFSRLYTDQEEVNLLLGEYDRIIDELMPDLEKLNEGALEKLIHALEGSGKRKEAIKILKTHKLTQEDSDMLRALGDLYKNRYLNDSHLEDAETAMNCYKRSYEIAKNEKDNEDVYLSAIDLAFLNLLLDNKKDMLAYAEEARDLAEHMRNSLNKLCTMAEAFLLQDDMDKARSYYEKTAALAGIKEKIAIYSNAFTAYSKLSGVDDPADEFILFLKENLLT
;
A
#
# COMPACT_ATOMS: atom_id res chain seq x y z
N ASN A 1 -14.89 -48.63 -32.40
CA ASN A 1 -13.43 -48.49 -32.12
C ASN A 1 -13.14 -47.01 -32.01
N LYS A 2 -13.37 -46.27 -30.90
CA LYS A 2 -12.98 -46.38 -29.47
C LYS A 2 -11.48 -46.35 -29.20
N LEU A 3 -11.06 -45.25 -28.53
CA LEU A 3 -10.01 -45.00 -27.51
C LEU A 3 -9.77 -43.47 -27.57
N ASP A 4 -10.26 -42.56 -26.72
CA ASP A 4 -10.36 -42.42 -25.25
C ASP A 4 -9.00 -42.53 -24.53
N VAL A 5 -8.45 -41.37 -24.10
CA VAL A 5 -7.84 -41.21 -22.76
C VAL A 5 -8.00 -39.76 -22.29
N ASN A 6 -8.85 -39.60 -21.27
CA ASN A 6 -8.89 -38.48 -20.36
C ASN A 6 -7.58 -38.35 -19.57
N HIS A 7 -7.06 -37.13 -19.41
CA HIS A 7 -6.35 -36.76 -18.17
C HIS A 7 -7.19 -35.73 -17.41
N LYS A 8 -7.88 -36.22 -16.38
CA LYS A 8 -8.48 -35.41 -15.32
C LYS A 8 -7.36 -34.71 -14.57
N TRP A 9 -7.24 -33.40 -14.73
CA TRP A 9 -6.70 -32.56 -13.67
C TRP A 9 -7.75 -32.48 -12.56
N GLY A 10 -7.31 -32.66 -11.31
CA GLY A 10 -8.17 -32.70 -10.14
C GLY A 10 -9.03 -31.43 -10.06
N LYS A 11 -10.29 -31.62 -9.67
CA LYS A 11 -11.16 -30.51 -9.28
C LYS A 11 -10.55 -29.84 -8.04
N SER A 12 -9.80 -28.75 -8.22
CA SER A 12 -10.00 -27.58 -7.36
C SER A 12 -11.21 -26.83 -7.91
N ASP A 13 -11.95 -26.16 -7.04
CA ASP A 13 -13.19 -25.47 -7.37
C ASP A 13 -12.93 -24.34 -8.38
N ALA A 14 -13.01 -24.69 -9.67
CA ALA A 14 -12.87 -23.76 -10.76
C ALA A 14 -14.04 -22.77 -10.71
N VAL A 15 -13.70 -21.56 -10.29
CA VAL A 15 -14.48 -20.34 -10.43
C VAL A 15 -15.01 -20.26 -11.87
N LYS A 16 -16.29 -19.91 -12.01
CA LYS A 16 -16.93 -19.61 -13.29
C LYS A 16 -16.26 -18.37 -13.89
N GLU A 17 -15.24 -18.54 -14.73
CA GLU A 17 -14.54 -17.43 -15.40
C GLU A 17 -14.57 -17.60 -16.92
N GLU A 18 -15.63 -17.12 -17.56
CA GLU A 18 -15.72 -17.05 -19.03
C GLU A 18 -14.96 -15.85 -19.65
N ASN A 19 -14.25 -15.03 -18.86
CA ASN A 19 -13.56 -13.82 -19.36
C ASN A 19 -12.23 -13.49 -18.64
N MET A 20 -11.52 -14.48 -18.09
CA MET A 20 -10.24 -14.20 -17.43
C MET A 20 -9.14 -13.87 -18.43
N LYS A 21 -8.38 -12.79 -18.17
CA LYS A 21 -7.30 -12.35 -19.07
C LYS A 21 -6.05 -13.24 -18.95
N SER A 22 -5.17 -13.16 -19.95
CA SER A 22 -4.02 -14.07 -20.03
C SER A 22 -3.03 -13.80 -18.90
N GLU A 23 -2.76 -12.55 -18.57
CA GLU A 23 -1.88 -12.20 -17.45
C GLU A 23 -2.46 -12.64 -16.10
N GLN A 24 -3.79 -12.56 -15.92
CA GLN A 24 -4.49 -13.04 -14.73
C GLN A 24 -4.38 -14.55 -14.54
N MET A 25 -4.62 -15.34 -15.59
CA MET A 25 -4.38 -16.79 -15.55
C MET A 25 -2.93 -17.12 -15.19
N VAL A 26 -1.97 -16.39 -15.74
CA VAL A 26 -0.54 -16.65 -15.47
C VAL A 26 -0.16 -16.37 -14.02
N GLN A 27 -0.76 -15.36 -13.39
CA GLN A 27 -0.55 -15.05 -11.98
C GLN A 27 -1.21 -16.11 -11.06
N LEU A 28 -2.36 -16.65 -11.46
CA LEU A 28 -3.08 -17.68 -10.71
C LEU A 28 -2.45 -19.08 -10.82
N LEU A 29 -1.74 -19.38 -11.92
CA LEU A 29 -1.05 -20.65 -12.15
C LEU A 29 0.37 -20.70 -11.54
N ASP A 30 0.83 -19.60 -10.94
CA ASP A 30 2.17 -19.47 -10.36
C ASP A 30 2.21 -20.07 -8.94
N ASP A 31 2.28 -21.40 -8.89
CA ASP A 31 2.20 -22.26 -7.69
C ASP A 31 3.57 -22.75 -7.16
N GLU A 32 4.63 -21.93 -7.25
CA GLU A 32 5.95 -22.16 -6.64
C GLU A 32 6.81 -23.33 -7.20
N GLU A 33 6.38 -24.06 -8.22
CA GLU A 33 7.16 -25.16 -8.81
C GLU A 33 7.80 -24.81 -10.18
N GLY A 34 8.85 -24.00 -10.23
CA GLY A 34 9.80 -24.02 -11.35
C GLY A 34 9.23 -23.76 -12.77
N PHE A 35 8.11 -23.06 -12.90
CA PHE A 35 7.45 -22.82 -14.19
C PHE A 35 7.92 -21.49 -14.84
N ALA A 36 8.06 -21.53 -16.16
CA ALA A 36 8.27 -20.34 -16.98
C ALA A 36 7.08 -20.20 -17.93
N ILE A 37 6.32 -19.13 -17.79
CA ILE A 37 5.19 -18.86 -18.66
C ILE A 37 5.54 -17.70 -19.59
N ILE A 38 5.48 -17.98 -20.88
CA ILE A 38 5.72 -17.00 -21.95
C ILE A 38 4.45 -16.89 -22.78
N SER A 39 3.84 -15.72 -22.79
CA SER A 39 2.70 -15.40 -23.64
C SER A 39 3.12 -14.57 -24.83
N SER A 40 2.44 -14.77 -25.97
CA SER A 40 2.75 -14.11 -27.24
C SER A 40 2.60 -12.60 -27.22
N CYS A 41 1.73 -12.07 -26.36
CA CYS A 41 1.46 -10.65 -26.23
C CYS A 41 0.81 -10.32 -24.87
N LYS A 42 0.83 -9.05 -24.48
CA LYS A 42 0.09 -8.51 -23.31
C LYS A 42 -1.42 -8.52 -23.53
N ASP A 43 -2.19 -8.42 -22.45
CA ASP A 43 -3.67 -8.54 -22.47
C ASP A 43 -4.39 -7.55 -23.39
N HIS A 44 -3.83 -6.34 -23.56
CA HIS A 44 -4.40 -5.30 -24.40
C HIS A 44 -3.91 -5.36 -25.87
N GLN A 45 -3.24 -6.45 -26.25
CA GLN A 45 -2.61 -6.62 -27.54
C GLN A 45 -3.10 -7.90 -28.22
N LYS A 46 -2.81 -8.03 -29.53
CA LYS A 46 -3.13 -9.22 -30.31
C LYS A 46 -1.86 -9.85 -30.84
N SER A 47 -1.76 -11.18 -30.76
CA SER A 47 -0.71 -11.91 -31.46
C SER A 47 -0.83 -11.66 -32.97
N LEU A 48 0.23 -11.17 -33.59
CA LEU A 48 0.28 -10.83 -35.00
C LEU A 48 0.66 -12.05 -35.84
N ARG A 49 0.11 -12.12 -37.04
CA ARG A 49 0.55 -13.05 -38.10
C ARG A 49 0.54 -12.30 -39.42
N HIS A 50 1.65 -12.37 -40.15
CA HIS A 50 1.72 -11.83 -41.50
C HIS A 50 1.11 -12.85 -42.48
N ASN A 51 0.39 -12.37 -43.49
CA ASN A 51 -0.42 -13.23 -44.38
C ASN A 51 0.40 -14.29 -45.13
N GLU A 52 1.68 -14.03 -45.35
CA GLU A 52 2.60 -14.90 -46.08
C GLU A 52 3.35 -15.91 -45.18
N HIS A 53 3.20 -15.80 -43.86
CA HIS A 53 3.88 -16.67 -42.91
C HIS A 53 2.92 -17.70 -42.31
N THR A 54 3.40 -18.94 -42.22
CA THR A 54 2.65 -20.05 -41.64
C THR A 54 2.46 -19.89 -40.12
N ASN A 55 3.44 -19.28 -39.45
CA ASN A 55 3.49 -19.07 -37.99
C ASN A 55 3.14 -17.62 -37.62
N SER A 56 2.68 -17.40 -36.38
CA SER A 56 2.59 -16.03 -35.82
C SER A 56 3.98 -15.40 -35.69
N LEU A 57 4.03 -14.07 -35.55
CA LEU A 57 5.28 -13.33 -35.36
C LEU A 57 6.04 -13.88 -34.15
N PHE A 58 5.37 -13.99 -33.01
CA PHE A 58 5.92 -14.58 -31.80
C PHE A 58 6.43 -16.01 -32.02
N THR A 59 5.62 -16.87 -32.66
CA THR A 59 6.01 -18.27 -32.90
C THR A 59 7.21 -18.34 -33.84
N THR A 60 7.31 -17.43 -34.80
CA THR A 60 8.47 -17.32 -35.71
C THR A 60 9.73 -17.00 -34.92
N CYS A 61 9.72 -15.94 -34.11
CA CYS A 61 10.86 -15.56 -33.28
C CYS A 61 11.21 -16.65 -32.23
N LEU A 62 10.21 -17.33 -31.66
CA LEU A 62 10.43 -18.43 -30.71
C LEU A 62 11.17 -19.59 -31.37
N ILE A 63 10.78 -19.95 -32.60
CA ILE A 63 11.45 -21.02 -33.37
C ILE A 63 12.88 -20.60 -33.73
N GLU A 64 13.11 -19.34 -34.10
CA GLU A 64 14.46 -18.80 -34.37
C GLU A 64 15.36 -18.90 -33.12
N ALA A 65 14.84 -18.47 -31.96
CA ALA A 65 15.55 -18.59 -30.68
C ALA A 65 15.88 -20.05 -30.37
N LEU A 66 14.92 -20.97 -30.49
CA LEU A 66 15.13 -22.41 -30.26
C LEU A 66 16.07 -23.06 -31.29
N LYS A 67 16.29 -22.45 -32.46
CA LYS A 67 17.32 -22.88 -33.43
C LYS A 67 18.72 -22.35 -33.09
N GLY A 68 18.85 -21.59 -32.01
CA GLY A 68 20.07 -20.90 -31.63
C GLY A 68 20.47 -19.81 -32.63
N GLU A 69 19.51 -19.25 -33.37
CA GLU A 69 19.76 -18.14 -34.29
C GLU A 69 19.94 -16.86 -33.46
N ASN A 70 21.10 -16.21 -33.58
CA ASN A 70 21.49 -15.00 -32.85
C ASN A 70 21.69 -15.13 -31.32
N ILE A 71 21.80 -16.35 -30.77
CA ILE A 71 22.17 -16.59 -29.38
C ILE A 71 23.68 -16.79 -29.28
N TYR A 72 24.39 -15.86 -28.63
CA TYR A 72 25.86 -15.83 -28.52
C TYR A 72 26.34 -16.41 -27.19
N ASN A 73 26.61 -17.72 -27.16
CA ASN A 73 27.53 -18.31 -26.18
C ASN A 73 28.30 -19.47 -26.82
N PRO A 74 29.55 -19.27 -27.26
CA PRO A 74 30.33 -20.32 -27.92
C PRO A 74 30.73 -21.47 -26.99
N LYS A 75 30.62 -21.29 -25.66
CA LYS A 75 31.00 -22.25 -24.63
C LYS A 75 29.84 -23.10 -24.11
N ASP A 76 28.61 -22.77 -24.48
CA ASP A 76 27.41 -23.49 -24.05
C ASP A 76 26.74 -24.19 -25.24
N PRO A 77 26.68 -25.54 -25.26
CA PRO A 77 26.04 -26.27 -26.35
C PRO A 77 24.51 -26.22 -26.31
N PHE A 78 23.90 -25.53 -25.35
CA PHE A 78 22.46 -25.44 -25.18
C PHE A 78 21.95 -24.01 -25.37
N VAL A 79 20.73 -23.90 -25.90
CA VAL A 79 19.90 -22.70 -25.80
C VAL A 79 19.17 -22.78 -24.47
N ARG A 80 19.37 -21.78 -23.62
CA ARG A 80 18.72 -21.70 -22.30
C ARG A 80 17.49 -20.81 -22.34
N LEU A 81 16.66 -20.92 -21.32
CA LEU A 81 15.43 -20.15 -21.20
C LEU A 81 15.66 -18.63 -21.25
N THR A 82 16.68 -18.10 -20.58
CA THR A 82 17.00 -16.67 -20.65
C THR A 82 17.36 -16.22 -22.04
N ASP A 83 18.02 -17.06 -22.83
CA ASP A 83 18.40 -16.72 -24.20
C ASP A 83 17.16 -16.56 -25.08
N VAL A 84 16.19 -17.45 -24.90
CA VAL A 84 14.88 -17.38 -25.58
C VAL A 84 14.10 -16.15 -25.13
N VAL A 85 14.03 -15.88 -23.83
CA VAL A 85 13.32 -14.69 -23.31
C VAL A 85 13.92 -13.40 -23.86
N ASN A 86 15.24 -13.25 -23.80
CA ASN A 86 15.92 -12.05 -24.28
C ASN A 86 15.73 -11.86 -25.79
N TYR A 87 15.83 -12.94 -26.56
CA TYR A 87 15.60 -12.86 -28.00
C TYR A 87 14.16 -12.42 -28.32
N LEU A 88 13.18 -12.99 -27.61
CA LEU A 88 11.77 -12.66 -27.79
C LEU A 88 11.44 -11.24 -27.34
N SER A 89 12.02 -10.75 -26.24
CA SER A 89 11.78 -9.40 -25.74
C SER A 89 12.31 -8.32 -26.68
N GLU A 90 13.37 -8.62 -27.44
CA GLU A 90 13.95 -7.69 -28.41
C GLU A 90 13.26 -7.80 -29.79
N GLU A 91 13.19 -9.00 -30.35
CA GLU A 91 12.87 -9.16 -31.78
C GLU A 91 11.38 -9.09 -32.07
N VAL A 92 10.51 -9.51 -31.15
CA VAL A 92 9.05 -9.46 -31.37
C VAL A 92 8.55 -8.01 -31.45
N PRO A 93 8.87 -7.10 -30.48
CA PRO A 93 8.45 -5.71 -30.58
C PRO A 93 9.05 -4.99 -31.79
N LYS A 94 10.33 -5.22 -32.08
CA LYS A 94 11.04 -4.63 -33.21
C LYS A 94 10.37 -4.96 -34.55
N ARG A 95 10.10 -6.23 -34.82
CA ARG A 95 9.43 -6.66 -36.07
C ARG A 95 7.95 -6.27 -36.11
N ALA A 96 7.27 -6.22 -34.96
CA ALA A 96 5.90 -5.71 -34.90
C ALA A 96 5.84 -4.22 -35.30
N GLN A 97 6.86 -3.44 -34.90
CA GLN A 97 6.98 -2.03 -35.25
C GLN A 97 7.17 -1.81 -36.75
N GLU A 98 7.90 -2.69 -37.45
CA GLU A 98 8.01 -2.66 -38.92
C GLU A 98 6.64 -2.79 -39.60
N TRP A 99 5.71 -3.52 -38.98
CA TRP A 99 4.33 -3.65 -39.45
C TRP A 99 3.40 -2.53 -38.94
N LYS A 100 3.96 -1.50 -38.27
CA LYS A 100 3.22 -0.42 -37.61
C LYS A 100 2.15 -0.94 -36.65
N ARG A 101 2.48 -2.03 -35.94
CA ARG A 101 1.66 -2.65 -34.91
C ARG A 101 2.46 -2.77 -33.61
N LYS A 102 1.77 -3.09 -32.52
CA LYS A 102 2.39 -3.32 -31.21
C LYS A 102 2.18 -4.77 -30.81
N GLN A 103 3.26 -5.45 -30.46
CA GLN A 103 3.24 -6.78 -29.86
C GLN A 103 4.45 -6.92 -28.94
N ASP A 104 4.18 -6.95 -27.64
CA ASP A 104 5.16 -7.13 -26.58
C ASP A 104 4.86 -8.45 -25.89
N PRO A 105 5.76 -9.45 -25.95
CA PRO A 105 5.56 -10.69 -25.21
C PRO A 105 5.47 -10.44 -23.70
N PHE A 106 4.67 -11.27 -23.02
CA PHE A 106 4.59 -11.26 -21.56
C PHE A 106 5.34 -12.46 -20.99
N PHE A 107 6.12 -12.23 -19.95
CA PHE A 107 6.96 -13.24 -19.32
C PHE A 107 6.67 -13.28 -17.82
N ASN A 108 6.22 -14.43 -17.32
CA ASN A 108 6.29 -14.75 -15.90
C ASN A 108 7.33 -15.84 -15.69
N LEU A 109 8.42 -15.49 -15.00
CA LEU A 109 9.63 -16.31 -14.89
C LEU A 109 9.83 -16.69 -13.43
N SER A 110 9.02 -17.63 -12.95
CA SER A 110 9.04 -18.15 -11.58
C SER A 110 9.80 -19.47 -11.53
N PHE A 111 11.04 -19.46 -12.03
CA PHE A 111 11.89 -20.65 -12.12
C PHE A 111 13.21 -20.50 -11.37
N ASP A 112 13.72 -21.64 -10.90
CA ASP A 112 14.88 -21.73 -10.00
C ASP A 112 16.20 -22.11 -10.68
N ASP A 113 16.20 -22.24 -12.01
CA ASP A 113 17.42 -22.50 -12.76
C ASP A 113 17.23 -22.08 -14.22
N ASN A 114 18.27 -21.56 -14.85
CA ASN A 114 18.23 -21.25 -16.27
C ASN A 114 18.36 -22.55 -17.09
N PHE A 115 17.28 -23.32 -17.13
CA PHE A 115 17.29 -24.66 -17.68
C PHE A 115 17.43 -24.69 -19.21
N GLU A 116 17.98 -25.80 -19.68
CA GLU A 116 18.29 -26.06 -21.09
C GLU A 116 17.00 -26.38 -21.85
N LEU A 117 16.66 -25.57 -22.86
CA LEU A 117 15.45 -25.77 -23.67
C LEU A 117 15.72 -26.67 -24.86
N CYS A 118 16.86 -26.48 -25.53
CA CYS A 118 17.25 -27.31 -26.66
C CYS A 118 18.76 -27.27 -26.89
N LYS A 119 19.27 -28.25 -27.62
CA LYS A 119 20.68 -28.34 -28.00
C LYS A 119 20.92 -27.61 -29.32
N VAL A 120 21.97 -26.80 -29.38
CA VAL A 120 22.38 -26.13 -30.61
C VAL A 120 22.79 -27.19 -31.65
N PRO A 121 22.34 -27.09 -32.92
CA PRO A 121 22.72 -28.03 -33.98
C PRO A 121 24.24 -28.20 -34.13
N ARG A 122 24.71 -29.45 -34.25
CA ARG A 122 26.16 -29.80 -34.29
C ARG A 122 26.94 -29.08 -35.41
N ASN A 123 26.31 -28.86 -36.56
CA ASN A 123 26.89 -28.12 -37.67
C ASN A 123 27.16 -26.65 -37.32
N LYS A 124 26.29 -26.02 -36.52
CA LYS A 124 26.51 -24.65 -36.01
C LYS A 124 27.57 -24.60 -34.92
N ILE A 125 27.70 -25.64 -34.08
CA ILE A 125 28.77 -25.74 -33.07
C ILE A 125 30.14 -25.83 -33.76
N ALA A 126 30.25 -26.60 -34.85
CA ALA A 126 31.49 -26.73 -35.61
C ALA A 126 31.93 -25.44 -36.33
N GLU A 127 30.99 -24.67 -36.89
CA GLU A 127 31.27 -23.32 -37.44
C GLU A 127 31.68 -22.32 -36.36
N ARG A 128 31.12 -22.45 -35.15
CA ARG A 128 31.37 -21.52 -34.02
C ARG A 128 32.69 -21.79 -33.29
N LEU A 129 33.18 -23.03 -33.26
CA LEU A 129 34.46 -23.41 -32.64
C LEU A 129 35.70 -22.98 -33.43
N LEU A 130 35.55 -22.63 -34.72
CA LEU A 130 36.65 -22.14 -35.56
C LEU A 130 37.10 -20.71 -35.19
N ILE A 131 36.33 -19.97 -34.39
CA ILE A 131 36.59 -18.56 -34.06
C ILE A 131 37.38 -18.39 -32.74
N GLU A 132 37.42 -19.39 -31.85
CA GLU A 132 37.90 -19.21 -30.46
C GLU A 132 39.14 -20.01 -30.04
N PHE A 133 39.88 -20.63 -30.97
CA PHE A 133 41.09 -21.38 -30.58
C PHE A 133 42.28 -20.54 -30.10
N GLU A 134 42.16 -19.21 -29.98
CA GLU A 134 43.27 -18.36 -29.52
C GLU A 134 43.21 -17.87 -28.07
N LYS A 135 42.12 -17.95 -27.29
CA LYS A 135 42.15 -17.41 -25.91
C LYS A 135 41.35 -18.17 -24.85
N MET A 136 42.13 -18.77 -23.94
CA MET A 136 41.94 -18.92 -22.49
C MET A 136 41.17 -20.12 -21.90
N ASP A 137 41.86 -20.70 -20.91
CA ASP A 137 41.48 -21.71 -19.91
C ASP A 137 40.16 -21.42 -19.20
N ILE A 138 39.41 -22.50 -18.94
CA ILE A 138 38.16 -22.48 -18.18
C ILE A 138 38.36 -23.34 -16.93
N LYS A 139 38.12 -22.76 -15.74
CA LYS A 139 37.88 -23.53 -14.50
C LYS A 139 36.37 -23.73 -14.31
N PRO A 140 35.91 -24.91 -13.86
CA PRO A 140 34.50 -25.17 -13.64
C PRO A 140 33.97 -24.47 -12.37
N ALA A 141 32.75 -23.95 -12.45
CA ALA A 141 32.05 -23.35 -11.31
C ALA A 141 31.52 -24.42 -10.33
N PRO A 142 31.52 -24.16 -9.01
CA PRO A 142 31.06 -25.12 -8.02
C PRO A 142 29.53 -25.17 -7.94
N SER A 143 29.00 -26.38 -7.84
CA SER A 143 27.59 -26.70 -7.57
C SER A 143 27.14 -26.12 -6.22
N LYS A 144 26.13 -25.22 -6.22
CA LYS A 144 25.45 -24.75 -5.01
C LYS A 144 24.09 -25.41 -4.85
N THR A 145 23.79 -25.82 -3.63
CA THR A 145 22.49 -26.35 -3.17
C THR A 145 21.38 -25.29 -3.26
N LYS A 146 20.26 -25.67 -3.88
CA LYS A 146 19.04 -24.85 -4.11
C LYS A 146 18.38 -24.43 -2.79
N ARG A 147 17.93 -23.18 -2.67
CA ARG A 147 17.14 -22.66 -1.54
C ARG A 147 15.71 -22.38 -2.01
N ALA A 148 14.71 -22.67 -1.18
CA ALA A 148 13.30 -22.44 -1.48
C ALA A 148 12.97 -20.94 -1.54
N VAL A 149 12.20 -20.53 -2.55
CA VAL A 149 11.72 -19.14 -2.74
C VAL A 149 10.52 -18.92 -1.81
N LYS A 150 10.54 -17.82 -1.04
CA LYS A 150 9.47 -17.50 -0.09
C LYS A 150 8.51 -16.47 -0.71
N LYS A 151 7.28 -16.86 -1.06
CA LYS A 151 6.25 -15.96 -1.65
C LYS A 151 5.61 -15.02 -0.64
N TYR A 152 5.52 -15.43 0.62
CA TYR A 152 4.96 -14.64 1.72
C TYR A 152 5.82 -14.77 2.97
N PHE A 153 6.08 -13.66 3.68
CA PHE A 153 6.57 -13.73 5.05
C PHE A 153 5.42 -14.04 6.02
N ARG A 154 4.27 -13.39 5.81
CA ARG A 154 2.98 -13.64 6.49
C ARG A 154 1.85 -13.51 5.47
N LYS A 155 0.93 -14.48 5.49
CA LYS A 155 -0.35 -14.44 4.78
C LYS A 155 -1.42 -14.95 5.73
N SER A 156 -2.46 -14.16 5.97
CA SER A 156 -3.53 -14.47 6.91
C SER A 156 -4.90 -14.43 6.22
N GLU A 157 -5.85 -15.21 6.74
CA GLU A 157 -7.24 -15.17 6.27
C GLU A 157 -7.94 -13.91 6.81
N GLY A 158 -8.77 -13.26 5.99
CA GLY A 158 -9.54 -12.06 6.40
C GLY A 158 -8.73 -10.75 6.47
N VAL A 159 -7.43 -10.77 6.16
CA VAL A 159 -6.58 -9.57 6.14
C VAL A 159 -6.71 -8.80 4.83
N ASN A 160 -6.95 -7.49 4.93
CA ASN A 160 -7.11 -6.57 3.80
C ASN A 160 -5.96 -5.58 3.61
N ASN A 161 -4.90 -5.65 4.43
CA ASN A 161 -3.71 -4.80 4.27
C ASN A 161 -2.49 -5.62 3.85
N VAL A 162 -1.66 -5.11 2.94
CA VAL A 162 -0.41 -5.78 2.52
C VAL A 162 0.79 -4.83 2.49
N LEU A 163 1.89 -5.27 3.08
CA LEU A 163 3.20 -4.65 3.00
C LEU A 163 4.08 -5.39 1.99
N ILE A 164 4.44 -4.68 0.92
CA ILE A 164 5.31 -5.16 -0.15
C ILE A 164 6.73 -4.65 0.08
N LEU A 165 7.68 -5.56 0.27
CA LEU A 165 9.11 -5.29 0.43
C LEU A 165 9.83 -5.47 -0.90
N ALA A 166 9.94 -4.39 -1.68
CA ALA A 166 10.48 -4.35 -3.03
C ALA A 166 12.01 -4.16 -3.04
N HIS A 167 12.74 -5.18 -3.48
CA HIS A 167 14.20 -5.16 -3.44
C HIS A 167 14.87 -4.45 -4.64
N GLY A 168 16.18 -4.17 -4.52
CA GLY A 168 17.01 -3.60 -5.59
C GLY A 168 17.62 -4.66 -6.53
N PHE A 169 18.26 -4.23 -7.62
CA PHE A 169 18.75 -5.12 -8.70
C PHE A 169 20.03 -5.93 -8.34
N THR A 170 20.59 -5.72 -7.15
CA THR A 170 21.71 -6.48 -6.61
C THR A 170 21.37 -6.98 -5.20
N GLY A 171 20.68 -8.10 -5.11
CA GLY A 171 20.31 -8.71 -3.84
C GLY A 171 19.32 -9.84 -3.98
N GLU A 172 19.32 -10.72 -2.98
CA GLU A 172 18.39 -11.82 -2.82
C GLU A 172 17.09 -11.29 -2.15
N GLY A 173 15.93 -11.35 -2.82
CA GLY A 173 14.69 -10.68 -2.36
C GLY A 173 14.24 -10.97 -0.92
N HIS A 174 14.45 -12.19 -0.38
CA HIS A 174 14.16 -12.47 1.04
C HIS A 174 15.31 -12.12 2.00
N GLU A 175 16.54 -11.89 1.51
CA GLU A 175 17.70 -11.52 2.34
C GLU A 175 17.97 -10.00 2.32
N THR A 176 17.40 -9.25 1.37
CA THR A 176 17.61 -7.80 1.23
C THR A 176 17.29 -7.07 2.53
N TYR A 177 16.20 -7.45 3.19
CA TYR A 177 15.72 -6.79 4.40
C TYR A 177 16.19 -7.46 5.70
N GLY A 178 17.14 -8.39 5.64
CA GLY A 178 17.65 -9.09 6.84
C GLY A 178 16.51 -9.68 7.69
N LYS A 179 16.49 -9.34 8.99
CA LYS A 179 15.44 -9.76 9.92
C LYS A 179 14.23 -8.82 9.98
N ILE A 180 14.23 -7.67 9.29
CA ILE A 180 13.14 -6.69 9.33
C ILE A 180 11.75 -7.34 9.11
N PRO A 181 11.54 -8.23 8.11
CA PRO A 181 10.23 -8.84 7.92
C PRO A 181 9.77 -9.63 9.14
N TYR A 182 10.67 -10.38 9.80
CA TYR A 182 10.38 -11.17 10.99
C TYR A 182 10.16 -10.31 12.23
N LEU A 183 10.91 -9.21 12.36
CA LEU A 183 10.71 -8.23 13.43
C LEU A 183 9.34 -7.54 13.31
N LEU A 184 8.92 -7.21 12.08
CA LEU A 184 7.58 -6.67 11.81
C LEU A 184 6.50 -7.71 12.12
N MET A 185 6.67 -8.98 11.71
CA MET A 185 5.72 -10.04 12.05
C MET A 185 5.56 -10.26 13.55
N GLY A 186 6.64 -10.10 14.32
CA GLY A 186 6.62 -10.25 15.78
C GLY A 186 6.11 -9.03 16.54
N ASN A 187 5.73 -7.96 15.84
CA ASN A 187 5.19 -6.76 16.46
C ASN A 187 3.67 -6.73 16.34
N GLU A 188 2.96 -6.65 17.47
CA GLU A 188 1.50 -6.65 17.52
C GLU A 188 0.88 -5.51 16.71
N LYS A 189 1.56 -4.35 16.60
CA LYS A 189 1.09 -3.22 15.78
C LYS A 189 1.01 -3.54 14.28
N MET A 190 1.68 -4.59 13.85
CA MET A 190 1.63 -5.08 12.47
C MET A 190 0.59 -6.19 12.29
N ASN A 191 -0.14 -6.62 13.33
CA ASN A 191 -1.26 -7.56 13.14
C ASN A 191 -2.29 -6.95 12.17
N GLY A 192 -2.93 -7.76 11.35
CA GLY A 192 -3.79 -7.26 10.27
C GLY A 192 -3.05 -6.78 9.01
N TRP A 193 -1.73 -7.02 8.88
CA TRP A 193 -0.98 -6.81 7.63
C TRP A 193 -0.39 -8.11 7.09
N ASP A 194 -0.62 -8.45 5.84
CA ASP A 194 0.21 -9.42 5.13
C ASP A 194 1.57 -8.81 4.80
N ILE A 195 2.63 -9.61 4.77
CA ILE A 195 3.98 -9.12 4.47
C ILE A 195 4.61 -9.99 3.39
N MET A 196 4.99 -9.36 2.28
CA MET A 196 5.41 -10.04 1.07
C MET A 196 6.72 -9.48 0.53
N PRO A 197 7.69 -10.33 0.16
CA PRO A 197 8.81 -9.90 -0.65
C PRO A 197 8.34 -9.62 -2.09
N PHE A 198 8.95 -8.63 -2.72
CA PHE A 198 8.77 -8.39 -4.15
C PHE A 198 10.10 -8.19 -4.86
N GLY A 199 10.27 -8.98 -5.92
CA GLY A 199 11.27 -8.78 -6.97
C GLY A 199 11.81 -10.10 -7.57
N ILE A 200 13.02 -10.06 -8.11
CA ILE A 200 13.75 -11.12 -8.82
C ILE A 200 14.08 -12.33 -7.90
N ASN A 201 13.78 -13.54 -8.40
CA ASN A 201 14.07 -14.82 -7.74
C ASN A 201 15.57 -15.01 -7.46
N GLN A 202 15.89 -15.52 -6.27
CA GLN A 202 17.23 -15.74 -5.73
C GLN A 202 17.98 -16.90 -6.34
N ASN A 203 17.26 -17.81 -6.98
CA ASN A 203 17.83 -18.92 -7.70
C ASN A 203 18.35 -18.50 -9.10
N ILE A 204 18.11 -17.25 -9.50
CA ILE A 204 18.81 -16.63 -10.63
C ILE A 204 20.18 -16.18 -10.12
N THR A 205 21.20 -17.03 -10.22
CA THR A 205 22.57 -16.69 -9.81
C THR A 205 23.10 -15.45 -10.55
N PRO A 206 23.41 -14.33 -9.86
CA PRO A 206 24.32 -13.32 -10.36
C PRO A 206 25.73 -13.83 -10.05
N ALA A 207 26.14 -14.90 -10.71
CA ALA A 207 27.54 -15.31 -10.70
C ALA A 207 28.28 -14.33 -11.60
N MET A 208 29.21 -13.55 -11.04
CA MET A 208 30.10 -12.64 -11.77
C MET A 208 30.43 -13.14 -13.19
N GLY A 209 29.87 -12.47 -14.22
CA GLY A 209 30.20 -12.75 -15.62
C GLY A 209 29.16 -12.29 -16.65
N LYS A 210 29.36 -11.08 -17.19
CA LYS A 210 28.83 -10.50 -18.46
C LYS A 210 27.31 -10.64 -18.72
N GLY A 211 26.56 -9.64 -18.24
CA GLY A 211 25.16 -9.37 -18.65
C GLY A 211 24.25 -8.80 -17.56
N VAL A 212 24.81 -8.31 -16.45
CA VAL A 212 24.11 -8.09 -15.17
C VAL A 212 23.04 -6.99 -15.24
N TRP A 213 21.78 -7.41 -15.37
CA TRP A 213 20.54 -7.00 -14.65
C TRP A 213 20.28 -5.54 -14.22
N ALA A 214 21.00 -4.52 -14.67
CA ALA A 214 20.78 -3.10 -14.30
C ALA A 214 20.39 -2.18 -15.48
N SER A 215 19.93 -2.75 -16.59
CA SER A 215 19.45 -1.98 -17.75
C SER A 215 18.03 -1.43 -17.54
N ILE A 216 17.65 -0.43 -18.34
CA ILE A 216 16.27 0.05 -18.42
C ILE A 216 15.30 -1.09 -18.74
N GLU A 217 15.67 -2.05 -19.59
CA GLU A 217 14.79 -3.17 -19.93
C GLU A 217 14.44 -3.99 -18.68
N ASN A 218 15.42 -4.28 -17.83
CA ASN A 218 15.19 -4.99 -16.57
C ASN A 218 14.33 -4.17 -15.60
N LEU A 219 14.57 -2.86 -15.53
CA LEU A 219 13.74 -1.96 -14.74
C LEU A 219 12.29 -1.95 -15.24
N ASN A 220 12.09 -1.88 -16.55
CA ASN A 220 10.76 -1.93 -17.17
C ASN A 220 10.07 -3.25 -16.88
N ARG A 221 10.78 -4.38 -16.96
CA ARG A 221 10.21 -5.70 -16.64
C ARG A 221 9.80 -5.79 -15.17
N TYR A 222 10.64 -5.32 -14.25
CA TYR A 222 10.31 -5.28 -12.82
C TYR A 222 9.09 -4.40 -12.54
N SER A 223 9.06 -3.22 -13.15
CA SER A 223 7.97 -2.26 -13.04
C SER A 223 6.65 -2.81 -13.59
N GLU A 224 6.69 -3.44 -14.77
CA GLU A 224 5.51 -4.06 -15.37
C GLU A 224 5.00 -5.26 -14.57
N ASN A 225 5.90 -6.07 -14.01
CA ASN A 225 5.51 -7.17 -13.13
C ASN A 225 4.81 -6.64 -11.88
N LEU A 226 5.36 -5.60 -11.23
CA LEU A 226 4.72 -4.98 -10.07
C LEU A 226 3.34 -4.42 -10.41
N ARG A 227 3.24 -3.68 -11.52
CA ARG A 227 1.97 -3.12 -12.00
C ARG A 227 0.93 -4.21 -12.23
N SER A 228 1.32 -5.31 -12.86
CA SER A 228 0.44 -6.46 -13.11
C SER A 228 0.00 -7.13 -11.81
N ARG A 229 0.89 -7.29 -10.83
CA ARG A 229 0.53 -7.85 -9.51
C ARG A 229 -0.38 -6.92 -8.73
N LEU A 230 -0.13 -5.62 -8.72
CA LEU A 230 -1.01 -4.62 -8.10
C LEU A 230 -2.43 -4.69 -8.66
N ALA A 231 -2.56 -4.85 -9.98
CA ALA A 231 -3.86 -4.92 -10.66
C ALA A 231 -4.61 -6.24 -10.46
N ASN A 232 -3.90 -7.33 -10.15
CA ASN A 232 -4.47 -8.68 -10.16
C ASN A 232 -4.31 -9.41 -8.83
N GLU A 233 -3.08 -9.78 -8.46
CA GLU A 233 -2.82 -10.54 -7.23
C GLU A 233 -3.14 -9.74 -5.98
N PHE A 234 -2.76 -8.46 -5.96
CA PHE A 234 -2.99 -7.59 -4.81
C PHE A 234 -4.34 -6.88 -4.88
N ASN A 235 -5.20 -7.22 -5.85
CA ASN A 235 -6.49 -6.56 -6.02
C ASN A 235 -7.44 -6.78 -4.83
N SER A 236 -7.24 -7.83 -4.03
CA SER A 236 -8.05 -8.14 -2.85
C SER A 236 -7.69 -7.34 -1.60
N TYR A 237 -6.57 -6.59 -1.60
CA TYR A 237 -6.14 -5.82 -0.42
C TYR A 237 -6.62 -4.38 -0.50
N ASP A 238 -7.49 -3.95 0.39
CA ASP A 238 -7.97 -2.57 0.45
C ASP A 238 -6.82 -1.57 0.63
N ARG A 239 -5.74 -1.97 1.32
CA ARG A 239 -4.62 -1.09 1.68
C ARG A 239 -3.26 -1.67 1.32
N ILE A 240 -2.51 -0.96 0.49
CA ILE A 240 -1.21 -1.42 0.00
C ILE A 240 -0.09 -0.47 0.47
N ALA A 241 0.92 -1.01 1.14
CA ALA A 241 2.15 -0.30 1.47
C ALA A 241 3.34 -0.88 0.70
N ILE A 242 4.21 -0.02 0.17
CA ILE A 242 5.41 -0.44 -0.56
C ILE A 242 6.64 0.16 0.09
N VAL A 243 7.56 -0.69 0.54
CA VAL A 243 8.91 -0.28 0.93
C VAL A 243 9.86 -0.74 -0.16
N ALA A 244 10.48 0.21 -0.86
CA ALA A 244 11.37 -0.06 -1.97
C ALA A 244 12.81 0.31 -1.62
N TYR A 245 13.77 -0.46 -2.11
CA TYR A 245 15.19 -0.24 -1.83
C TYR A 245 16.03 -0.12 -3.11
N SER A 246 16.99 0.81 -3.08
CA SER A 246 17.98 1.02 -4.15
C SER A 246 17.29 1.21 -5.52
N LEU A 247 17.84 0.64 -6.58
CA LEU A 247 17.26 0.70 -7.93
C LEU A 247 15.83 0.12 -8.01
N GLY A 248 15.42 -0.74 -7.08
CA GLY A 248 14.04 -1.22 -6.97
C GLY A 248 13.04 -0.09 -6.75
N GLY A 249 13.45 0.97 -6.05
CA GLY A 249 12.66 2.18 -5.87
C GLY A 249 12.38 2.94 -7.17
N LEU A 250 13.28 2.90 -8.16
CA LEU A 250 12.99 3.48 -9.48
C LEU A 250 11.93 2.67 -10.23
N ALA A 251 11.98 1.34 -10.10
CA ALA A 251 11.02 0.46 -10.73
C ALA A 251 9.63 0.53 -10.08
N VAL A 252 9.57 0.68 -8.75
CA VAL A 252 8.34 0.98 -8.02
C VAL A 252 7.75 2.31 -8.47
N GLN A 253 8.56 3.37 -8.54
CA GLN A 253 8.09 4.68 -9.00
C GLN A 253 7.50 4.60 -10.42
N LYS A 254 8.17 3.89 -11.33
CA LYS A 254 7.65 3.68 -12.69
C LYS A 254 6.37 2.85 -12.71
N ALA A 255 6.27 1.81 -11.86
CA ALA A 255 5.07 0.98 -11.77
C ALA A 255 3.87 1.81 -11.30
N ILE A 256 4.06 2.63 -10.27
CA ILE A 256 3.04 3.53 -9.74
C ILE A 256 2.57 4.51 -10.84
N LEU A 257 3.48 5.12 -11.59
CA LEU A 257 3.13 6.04 -12.67
C LEU A 257 2.34 5.37 -13.80
N ALA A 258 2.65 4.11 -14.09
CA ALA A 258 1.97 3.34 -15.12
C ALA A 258 0.66 2.68 -14.63
N SER A 259 0.39 2.70 -13.33
CA SER A 259 -0.85 2.16 -12.74
C SER A 259 -2.04 3.09 -12.97
N GLU A 260 -3.21 2.49 -13.14
CA GLU A 260 -4.48 3.21 -13.22
C GLU A 260 -4.74 4.02 -11.93
N PRO A 261 -5.51 5.12 -11.98
CA PRO A 261 -5.84 5.94 -10.80
C PRO A 261 -6.33 5.11 -9.61
N GLU A 262 -7.21 4.15 -9.83
CA GLU A 262 -7.82 3.32 -8.77
C GLU A 262 -6.79 2.46 -8.02
N ILE A 263 -5.74 2.02 -8.72
CA ILE A 263 -4.62 1.29 -8.09
C ILE A 263 -3.74 2.24 -7.29
N ARG A 264 -3.56 3.48 -7.76
CA ARG A 264 -2.73 4.49 -7.09
C ARG A 264 -3.36 5.01 -5.80
N GLU A 265 -4.69 5.08 -5.75
CA GLU A 265 -5.47 5.54 -4.59
C GLU A 265 -5.39 4.52 -3.43
N ARG A 266 -5.41 3.21 -3.75
CA ARG A 266 -5.24 2.12 -2.77
C ARG A 266 -3.84 2.01 -2.16
N LEU A 267 -2.86 2.75 -2.70
CA LEU A 267 -1.55 2.86 -2.06
C LEU A 267 -1.73 3.74 -0.82
N SER A 268 -1.43 3.18 0.34
CA SER A 268 -1.43 3.93 1.60
C SER A 268 -0.07 4.53 1.91
N HIS A 269 1.01 3.79 1.61
CA HIS A 269 2.38 4.19 1.93
C HIS A 269 3.36 3.80 0.84
N VAL A 270 4.30 4.70 0.56
CA VAL A 270 5.46 4.43 -0.30
C VAL A 270 6.71 4.93 0.43
N ILE A 271 7.63 4.02 0.73
CA ILE A 271 8.91 4.33 1.38
C ILE A 271 10.03 3.98 0.41
N LEU A 272 10.80 4.98 -0.02
CA LEU A 272 11.92 4.82 -0.95
C LEU A 272 13.25 4.91 -0.19
N ILE A 273 13.91 3.78 0.04
CA ILE A 273 15.14 3.69 0.82
C ILE A 273 16.36 3.62 -0.11
N ALA A 274 17.33 4.51 0.10
CA ALA A 274 18.58 4.59 -0.67
C ALA A 274 18.35 4.55 -2.19
N THR A 275 17.24 5.10 -2.66
CA THR A 275 16.82 5.02 -4.06
C THR A 275 17.47 6.18 -4.83
N PRO A 276 18.19 5.93 -5.95
CA PRO A 276 18.79 7.00 -6.75
C PRO A 276 17.74 7.69 -7.63
N SER A 277 16.75 8.33 -7.02
CA SER A 277 15.59 8.93 -7.68
C SER A 277 15.95 10.05 -8.66
N ASN A 278 17.05 10.78 -8.41
CA ASN A 278 17.63 11.76 -9.33
C ASN A 278 18.65 11.14 -10.30
N GLY A 279 18.69 9.82 -10.39
CA GLY A 279 19.70 9.08 -11.13
C GLY A 279 21.05 8.99 -10.40
N ILE A 280 21.88 8.08 -10.85
CA ILE A 280 23.15 7.74 -10.21
C ILE A 280 24.16 8.87 -10.42
N THR A 281 24.74 9.36 -9.33
CA THR A 281 25.67 10.50 -9.30
C THR A 281 27.12 10.10 -9.05
N ASN A 282 27.39 8.96 -8.41
CA ASN A 282 28.75 8.57 -8.02
C ASN A 282 29.59 8.08 -9.21
N ASP A 283 30.72 8.74 -9.48
CA ASP A 283 31.61 8.43 -10.60
C ASP A 283 32.32 7.07 -10.47
N ALA A 284 32.67 6.63 -9.25
CA ALA A 284 33.25 5.31 -9.04
C ALA A 284 32.27 4.20 -9.44
N PHE A 285 30.98 4.37 -9.13
CA PHE A 285 29.93 3.43 -9.55
C PHE A 285 29.69 3.49 -11.06
N LYS A 286 29.72 4.69 -11.66
CA LYS A 286 29.62 4.88 -13.11
C LYS A 286 30.74 4.16 -13.88
N GLU A 287 31.97 4.19 -13.39
CA GLU A 287 33.09 3.51 -14.06
C GLU A 287 32.97 1.99 -14.03
N HIS A 288 32.55 1.42 -12.90
CA HIS A 288 32.38 -0.03 -12.75
C HIS A 288 31.22 -0.61 -13.58
N TRP A 289 30.21 0.22 -13.93
CA TRP A 289 28.98 -0.21 -14.59
C TRP A 289 28.69 0.55 -15.91
N LYS A 290 29.71 1.19 -16.49
CA LYS A 290 29.60 2.22 -17.54
C LYS A 290 28.70 1.89 -18.74
N ASN A 291 28.60 0.62 -19.11
CA ASN A 291 27.80 0.16 -20.26
C ASN A 291 26.38 -0.31 -19.87
N GLN A 292 26.06 -0.46 -18.59
CA GLN A 292 24.81 -1.08 -18.12
C GLN A 292 23.84 -0.07 -17.48
N ILE A 293 24.35 1.03 -16.93
CA ILE A 293 23.56 2.01 -16.18
C ILE A 293 23.54 3.40 -16.84
N HIS A 294 24.02 3.53 -18.08
CA HIS A 294 24.17 4.84 -18.75
C HIS A 294 22.89 5.68 -18.67
N ASP A 295 21.74 5.04 -18.94
CA ASP A 295 20.44 5.70 -18.92
C ASP A 295 19.84 5.85 -17.50
N LEU A 296 20.53 5.36 -16.46
CA LEU A 296 20.14 5.54 -15.06
C LEU A 296 21.00 6.62 -14.37
N ILE A 297 21.95 7.21 -15.09
CA ILE A 297 22.78 8.32 -14.60
C ILE A 297 21.93 9.58 -14.46
N LYS A 298 22.27 10.43 -13.48
CA LYS A 298 21.66 11.75 -13.31
C LYS A 298 21.69 12.56 -14.62
N GLY A 299 20.54 13.14 -14.98
CA GLY A 299 20.39 13.96 -16.18
C GLY A 299 20.19 13.18 -17.48
N SER A 300 20.20 11.84 -17.44
CA SER A 300 19.78 11.02 -18.58
C SER A 300 18.31 11.28 -18.95
N SER A 301 17.96 11.04 -20.21
CA SER A 301 16.58 11.21 -20.70
C SER A 301 15.58 10.38 -19.89
N TYR A 302 15.94 9.16 -19.52
CA TYR A 302 15.08 8.29 -18.73
C TYR A 302 14.78 8.85 -17.34
N ILE A 303 15.80 9.28 -16.59
CA ILE A 303 15.62 9.86 -15.26
C ILE A 303 14.83 11.18 -15.34
N ASN A 304 15.17 12.05 -16.28
CA ASN A 304 14.46 13.32 -16.46
C ASN A 304 12.98 13.11 -16.79
N ASN A 305 12.67 12.14 -17.68
CA ASN A 305 11.29 11.79 -18.00
C ASN A 305 10.55 11.23 -16.78
N LEU A 306 11.19 10.30 -16.05
CA LEU A 306 10.60 9.72 -14.83
C LEU A 306 10.29 10.81 -13.79
N ARG A 307 11.15 11.83 -13.63
CA ARG A 307 10.90 12.96 -12.72
C ARG A 307 9.80 13.87 -13.24
N SER A 308 9.85 14.24 -14.51
CA SER A 308 8.81 15.06 -15.13
C SER A 308 7.42 14.41 -15.03
N GLU A 309 7.31 13.11 -15.28
CA GLU A 309 6.06 12.36 -15.15
C GLU A 309 5.60 12.27 -13.69
N TRP A 310 6.53 12.05 -12.75
CA TRP A 310 6.23 12.06 -11.31
C TRP A 310 5.66 13.40 -10.86
N ASP A 311 6.34 14.50 -11.18
CA ASP A 311 5.94 15.84 -10.79
C ASP A 311 4.64 16.26 -11.47
N GLN A 312 4.44 15.88 -12.74
CA GLN A 312 3.19 16.13 -13.45
C GLN A 312 2.01 15.36 -12.85
N THR A 313 2.25 14.13 -12.40
CA THR A 313 1.21 13.24 -11.87
C THR A 313 0.80 13.63 -10.45
N PHE A 314 1.73 14.11 -9.62
CA PHE A 314 1.50 14.36 -8.19
C PHE A 314 1.66 15.83 -7.76
N LYS A 315 1.36 16.78 -8.67
CA LYS A 315 1.65 18.22 -8.55
C LYS A 315 1.39 18.86 -7.18
N ASP A 316 0.27 18.54 -6.54
CA ASP A 316 -0.17 19.21 -5.31
C ASP A 316 0.05 18.36 -4.04
N ASN A 317 -0.23 17.07 -4.12
CA ASN A 317 -0.05 16.12 -3.01
C ASN A 317 0.02 14.66 -3.53
N TYR A 318 0.50 13.76 -2.68
CA TYR A 318 0.44 12.32 -2.95
C TYR A 318 -0.84 11.72 -2.35
N PRO A 319 -1.50 10.76 -3.04
CA PRO A 319 -2.62 10.01 -2.45
C PRO A 319 -2.18 9.05 -1.33
N PHE A 320 -0.87 8.77 -1.25
CA PHE A 320 -0.21 7.96 -0.23
C PHE A 320 0.75 8.78 0.64
N HIS A 321 1.08 8.24 1.81
CA HIS A 321 2.18 8.73 2.62
C HIS A 321 3.54 8.37 1.99
N LEU A 322 4.24 9.39 1.46
CA LEU A 322 5.58 9.23 0.91
C LEU A 322 6.66 9.51 1.98
N LYS A 323 7.65 8.62 2.07
CA LYS A 323 8.94 8.86 2.74
C LYS A 323 10.09 8.54 1.80
N VAL A 324 11.09 9.41 1.75
CA VAL A 324 12.31 9.20 0.96
C VAL A 324 13.51 9.24 1.89
N VAL A 325 14.27 8.15 1.89
CA VAL A 325 15.14 7.81 3.02
C VAL A 325 16.57 7.63 2.53
N ALA A 326 17.47 8.52 2.96
CA ALA A 326 18.90 8.40 2.65
C ALA A 326 19.66 7.74 3.79
N ALA A 327 20.61 6.86 3.47
CA ALA A 327 21.55 6.33 4.47
C ALA A 327 22.66 7.34 4.73
N THR A 328 23.05 7.53 5.99
CA THR A 328 24.01 8.59 6.38
C THR A 328 25.40 8.42 5.80
N LYS A 329 25.81 7.17 5.48
CA LYS A 329 27.12 6.78 4.93
C LYS A 329 26.96 5.97 3.64
N ASP A 330 25.97 6.31 2.80
CA ASP A 330 25.80 5.66 1.50
C ASP A 330 26.93 6.04 0.54
N GLU A 331 27.70 5.04 0.10
CA GLU A 331 28.80 5.22 -0.84
C GLU A 331 28.37 5.05 -2.30
N TYR A 332 27.13 4.63 -2.57
CA TYR A 332 26.65 4.27 -3.90
C TYR A 332 25.62 5.28 -4.43
N VAL A 333 24.73 5.73 -3.56
CA VAL A 333 23.66 6.68 -3.86
C VAL A 333 23.86 7.92 -3.00
N SER A 334 24.14 9.06 -3.63
CA SER A 334 24.33 10.31 -2.89
C SER A 334 23.01 10.79 -2.28
N LYS A 335 23.09 11.56 -1.19
CA LYS A 335 21.91 12.12 -0.52
C LYS A 335 21.08 12.98 -1.48
N GLU A 336 21.75 13.76 -2.32
CA GLU A 336 21.15 14.63 -3.34
C GLU A 336 20.44 13.80 -4.41
N SER A 337 20.96 12.61 -4.73
CA SER A 337 20.29 11.70 -5.66
C SER A 337 19.01 11.11 -5.05
N CYS A 338 19.03 10.84 -3.75
CA CYS A 338 17.90 10.25 -3.04
C CYS A 338 16.80 11.27 -2.69
N LEU A 339 17.17 12.43 -2.18
CA LEU A 339 16.26 13.36 -1.48
C LEU A 339 15.79 14.52 -2.36
N ASP A 340 16.70 15.20 -3.09
CA ASP A 340 16.42 16.44 -3.81
C ASP A 340 15.22 16.40 -4.79
N PRO A 341 14.88 15.27 -5.43
CA PRO A 341 13.69 15.20 -6.28
C PRO A 341 12.35 15.35 -5.55
N PHE A 342 12.34 15.41 -4.22
CA PHE A 342 11.14 15.45 -3.40
C PHE A 342 11.19 16.61 -2.42
N GLY A 343 10.03 17.10 -1.98
CA GLY A 343 9.95 18.15 -0.97
C GLY A 343 10.53 17.71 0.38
N GLN A 344 11.19 18.64 1.09
CA GLN A 344 11.87 18.37 2.37
C GLN A 344 10.98 17.73 3.44
N LYS A 345 9.66 17.97 3.41
CA LYS A 345 8.69 17.34 4.32
C LYS A 345 8.65 15.79 4.24
N TYR A 346 9.16 15.21 3.17
CA TYR A 346 9.18 13.76 2.94
C TYR A 346 10.54 13.12 3.25
N TRP A 347 11.55 13.93 3.56
CA TRP A 347 12.93 13.46 3.74
C TRP A 347 13.11 12.80 5.10
N GLU A 348 13.81 11.68 5.08
CA GLU A 348 14.27 10.98 6.27
C GLU A 348 15.73 10.55 6.10
N MET A 349 16.43 10.41 7.23
CA MET A 349 17.78 9.88 7.25
C MET A 349 17.91 8.80 8.30
N VAL A 350 18.61 7.73 7.95
CA VAL A 350 18.83 6.58 8.83
C VAL A 350 20.31 6.23 8.87
N SER A 351 20.78 5.75 10.03
CA SER A 351 22.17 5.37 10.19
C SER A 351 22.52 4.13 9.36
N GLY A 352 23.60 4.19 8.58
CA GLY A 352 24.09 3.04 7.81
C GLY A 352 24.75 3.40 6.49
N ASN A 353 25.23 2.38 5.78
CA ASN A 353 25.65 2.46 4.40
C ASN A 353 24.59 1.86 3.46
N HIS A 354 24.86 1.86 2.15
CA HIS A 354 23.91 1.39 1.15
C HIS A 354 23.35 0.00 1.47
N HIS A 355 24.17 -0.94 1.93
CA HIS A 355 23.75 -2.31 2.19
C HIS A 355 23.19 -2.52 3.61
N SER A 356 23.84 -1.91 4.61
CA SER A 356 23.45 -2.08 6.00
C SER A 356 22.15 -1.36 6.34
N VAL A 357 21.69 -0.41 5.52
CA VAL A 357 20.44 0.31 5.79
C VAL A 357 19.22 -0.61 5.83
N VAL A 358 19.25 -1.73 5.10
CA VAL A 358 18.15 -2.71 5.08
C VAL A 358 18.49 -4.05 5.73
N LYS A 359 19.78 -4.37 5.96
CA LYS A 359 20.24 -5.68 6.48
C LYS A 359 20.54 -5.65 7.97
N GLN A 360 19.50 -5.62 8.79
CA GLN A 360 19.65 -5.39 10.23
C GLN A 360 18.96 -6.48 11.05
N GLU A 361 19.55 -6.77 12.21
CA GLU A 361 19.27 -7.98 12.99
C GLU A 361 18.49 -7.73 14.28
N THR A 362 18.31 -6.46 14.68
CA THR A 362 17.71 -6.06 15.98
C THR A 362 16.59 -5.02 15.81
N ASN A 363 15.76 -4.88 16.85
CA ASN A 363 14.65 -3.92 16.96
C ASN A 363 15.10 -2.48 17.31
N GLU A 364 16.39 -2.25 17.55
CA GLU A 364 16.99 -0.92 17.74
C GLU A 364 17.23 -0.19 16.41
N ASN A 365 16.89 -0.84 15.30
CA ASN A 365 17.20 -0.37 13.97
C ASN A 365 16.32 0.82 13.52
N ASP A 366 16.97 1.91 13.11
CA ASP A 366 16.33 3.12 12.58
C ASP A 366 15.39 2.82 11.41
N THR A 367 15.77 1.91 10.51
CA THR A 367 14.95 1.59 9.32
C THR A 367 13.71 0.77 9.66
N TYR A 368 13.84 -0.23 10.53
CA TYR A 368 12.71 -0.98 11.08
C TYR A 368 11.75 -0.04 11.82
N ARG A 369 12.27 0.82 12.70
CA ARG A 369 11.46 1.80 13.43
C ARG A 369 10.78 2.77 12.47
N LEU A 370 11.50 3.28 11.48
CA LEU A 370 10.93 4.15 10.45
C LEU A 370 9.78 3.46 9.70
N ILE A 371 9.94 2.21 9.27
CA ILE A 371 8.89 1.45 8.59
C ILE A 371 7.69 1.27 9.54
N LEU A 372 7.93 0.77 10.75
CA LEU A 372 6.88 0.52 11.74
C LEU A 372 6.12 1.79 12.08
N ASP A 373 6.82 2.87 12.42
CA ASP A 373 6.22 4.15 12.76
C ASP A 373 5.49 4.74 11.56
N THR A 374 6.04 4.64 10.35
CA THR A 374 5.35 5.15 9.15
C THR A 374 4.02 4.42 8.91
N LEU A 375 3.97 3.10 9.13
CA LEU A 375 2.75 2.31 8.90
C LEU A 375 1.73 2.38 10.04
N THR A 376 2.20 2.54 11.28
CA THR A 376 1.37 2.36 12.48
C THR A 376 1.13 3.63 13.28
N ASN A 377 1.87 4.72 13.03
CA ASN A 377 1.80 5.93 13.84
C ASN A 377 0.69 6.90 13.41
N ASN A 378 -0.56 6.44 13.42
CA ASN A 378 -1.73 7.29 13.31
C ASN A 378 -2.34 7.57 14.71
N ALA A 379 -3.10 8.65 14.85
CA ALA A 379 -3.67 9.03 16.15
C ALA A 379 -4.68 7.98 16.66
N PHE A 380 -5.34 7.27 15.74
CA PHE A 380 -6.35 6.25 15.99
C PHE A 380 -5.76 4.98 16.65
N SER A 381 -4.61 4.50 16.18
CA SER A 381 -3.93 3.27 16.66
C SER A 381 -3.32 3.39 18.05
N ARG A 382 -3.15 4.61 18.57
CA ARG A 382 -2.58 4.86 19.90
C ARG A 382 -3.59 4.70 21.04
N LEU A 383 -4.88 4.67 20.73
CA LEU A 383 -5.95 4.69 21.74
C LEU A 383 -6.50 3.30 22.07
N TYR A 384 -6.40 2.31 21.16
CA TYR A 384 -6.96 0.97 21.35
C TYR A 384 -5.87 -0.09 21.53
N THR A 385 -6.14 -1.12 22.33
CA THR A 385 -5.18 -2.21 22.57
C THR A 385 -5.15 -3.25 21.47
N ASP A 386 -6.27 -3.52 20.78
CA ASP A 386 -6.29 -4.47 19.66
C ASP A 386 -5.83 -3.80 18.35
N GLN A 387 -4.59 -4.09 17.98
CA GLN A 387 -3.97 -3.52 16.78
C GLN A 387 -4.39 -4.23 15.48
N GLU A 388 -4.88 -5.47 15.56
CA GLU A 388 -5.37 -6.18 14.37
C GLU A 388 -6.67 -5.54 13.88
N GLU A 389 -7.62 -5.39 14.80
CA GLU A 389 -8.93 -4.83 14.52
C GLU A 389 -8.83 -3.37 14.05
N VAL A 390 -7.91 -2.59 14.65
CA VAL A 390 -7.55 -1.24 14.19
C VAL A 390 -7.03 -1.24 12.74
N ASN A 391 -6.11 -2.13 12.39
CA ASN A 391 -5.53 -2.16 11.05
C ASN A 391 -6.55 -2.60 10.00
N LEU A 392 -7.42 -3.56 10.31
CA LEU A 392 -8.51 -3.97 9.42
C LEU A 392 -9.47 -2.80 9.13
N LEU A 393 -9.87 -2.08 10.18
CA LEU A 393 -10.76 -0.92 10.07
C LEU A 393 -10.14 0.22 9.25
N LEU A 394 -8.83 0.47 9.41
CA LEU A 394 -8.13 1.46 8.58
C LEU A 394 -8.12 1.06 7.10
N GLY A 395 -7.99 -0.23 6.79
CA GLY A 395 -8.15 -0.73 5.42
C GLY A 395 -9.56 -0.50 4.87
N GLU A 396 -10.59 -0.74 5.69
CA GLU A 396 -11.98 -0.45 5.30
C GLU A 396 -12.21 1.04 5.04
N TYR A 397 -11.61 1.92 5.84
CA TYR A 397 -11.68 3.37 5.62
C TYR A 397 -11.01 3.81 4.33
N ASP A 398 -9.81 3.28 4.04
CA ASP A 398 -9.13 3.58 2.77
C ASP A 398 -10.01 3.16 1.58
N ARG A 399 -10.65 1.97 1.63
CA ARG A 399 -11.63 1.55 0.61
C ARG A 399 -12.82 2.50 0.48
N ILE A 400 -13.44 2.89 1.60
CA ILE A 400 -14.61 3.80 1.59
C ILE A 400 -14.23 5.14 0.95
N ILE A 401 -13.04 5.66 1.25
CA ILE A 401 -12.56 6.91 0.68
C ILE A 401 -12.41 6.77 -0.85
N ASP A 402 -11.75 5.71 -1.30
CA ASP A 402 -11.51 5.47 -2.73
C ASP A 402 -12.82 5.27 -3.51
N GLU A 403 -13.82 4.61 -2.92
CA GLU A 403 -15.11 4.38 -3.55
C GLU A 403 -15.99 5.64 -3.63
N LEU A 404 -16.02 6.46 -2.56
CA LEU A 404 -16.99 7.54 -2.43
C LEU A 404 -16.45 8.92 -2.84
N MET A 405 -15.14 9.17 -2.67
CA MET A 405 -14.54 10.46 -2.99
C MET A 405 -14.70 10.89 -4.47
N PRO A 406 -14.56 10.00 -5.48
CA PRO A 406 -14.69 10.40 -6.88
C PRO A 406 -16.08 10.95 -7.27
N ASP A 407 -17.13 10.51 -6.57
CA ASP A 407 -18.53 10.88 -6.84
C ASP A 407 -19.12 11.82 -5.76
N LEU A 408 -18.26 12.56 -5.03
CA LEU A 408 -18.61 13.40 -3.88
C LEU A 408 -19.92 14.20 -4.03
N GLU A 409 -20.09 14.93 -5.14
CA GLU A 409 -21.24 15.83 -5.38
C GLU A 409 -22.59 15.09 -5.57
N LYS A 410 -22.53 13.78 -5.83
CA LYS A 410 -23.68 12.90 -6.03
C LYS A 410 -24.04 12.09 -4.79
N LEU A 411 -23.22 12.14 -3.74
CA LEU A 411 -23.47 11.37 -2.54
C LEU A 411 -24.77 11.81 -1.86
N ASN A 412 -25.52 10.83 -1.37
CA ASN A 412 -26.59 11.10 -0.43
C ASN A 412 -25.99 11.28 0.98
N GLU A 413 -26.84 11.67 1.92
CA GLU A 413 -26.49 11.91 3.32
C GLU A 413 -25.71 10.75 3.96
N GLY A 414 -26.27 9.53 3.96
CA GLY A 414 -25.60 8.38 4.57
C GLY A 414 -24.29 7.96 3.88
N ALA A 415 -24.12 8.19 2.58
CA ALA A 415 -22.83 7.96 1.91
C ALA A 415 -21.82 9.05 2.25
N LEU A 416 -22.25 10.31 2.33
CA LEU A 416 -21.40 11.42 2.75
C LEU A 416 -20.93 11.23 4.20
N GLU A 417 -21.82 10.85 5.11
CA GLU A 417 -21.50 10.54 6.50
C GLU A 417 -20.40 9.47 6.60
N LYS A 418 -20.56 8.35 5.87
CA LYS A 418 -19.56 7.28 5.80
C LYS A 418 -18.21 7.77 5.29
N LEU A 419 -18.20 8.59 4.24
CA LEU A 419 -16.98 9.18 3.71
C LEU A 419 -16.29 10.08 4.75
N ILE A 420 -17.04 10.95 5.43
CA ILE A 420 -16.50 11.83 6.47
C ILE A 420 -15.91 11.02 7.63
N HIS A 421 -16.61 9.97 8.06
CA HIS A 421 -16.12 9.05 9.08
C HIS A 421 -14.83 8.36 8.69
N ALA A 422 -14.74 7.85 7.46
CA ALA A 422 -13.53 7.21 6.96
C ALA A 422 -12.36 8.20 6.85
N LEU A 423 -12.61 9.42 6.39
CA LEU A 423 -11.61 10.49 6.32
C LEU A 423 -11.10 10.88 7.70
N GLU A 424 -11.97 11.04 8.69
CA GLU A 424 -11.55 11.36 10.05
C GLU A 424 -10.74 10.20 10.67
N GLY A 425 -11.25 8.96 10.58
CA GLY A 425 -10.57 7.77 11.10
C GLY A 425 -9.19 7.55 10.48
N SER A 426 -9.03 7.91 9.20
CA SER A 426 -7.75 7.85 8.47
C SER A 426 -6.84 9.06 8.72
N GLY A 427 -7.22 9.97 9.62
CA GLY A 427 -6.44 11.18 9.94
C GLY A 427 -6.51 12.30 8.89
N LYS A 428 -7.35 12.17 7.86
CA LYS A 428 -7.59 13.17 6.81
C LYS A 428 -8.63 14.23 7.25
N ARG A 429 -8.62 14.63 8.53
CA ARG A 429 -9.60 15.57 9.15
C ARG A 429 -9.74 16.90 8.40
N LYS A 430 -8.64 17.47 7.91
CA LYS A 430 -8.68 18.74 7.16
C LYS A 430 -9.48 18.63 5.87
N GLU A 431 -9.41 17.47 5.22
CA GLU A 431 -10.18 17.17 4.01
C GLU A 431 -11.66 16.98 4.33
N ALA A 432 -11.97 16.23 5.40
CA ALA A 432 -13.35 16.09 5.91
C ALA A 432 -14.00 17.46 6.21
N ILE A 433 -13.28 18.35 6.92
CA ILE A 433 -13.77 19.72 7.19
C ILE A 433 -14.00 20.48 5.89
N LYS A 434 -13.06 20.41 4.94
CA LYS A 434 -13.18 21.10 3.66
C LYS A 434 -14.45 20.64 2.92
N ILE A 435 -14.67 19.32 2.85
CA ILE A 435 -15.83 18.73 2.18
C ILE A 435 -17.13 19.21 2.84
N LEU A 436 -17.27 19.04 4.15
CA LEU A 436 -18.50 19.42 4.85
C LEU A 436 -18.77 20.93 4.74
N LYS A 437 -17.74 21.79 4.76
CA LYS A 437 -17.95 23.24 4.59
C LYS A 437 -18.48 23.63 3.22
N THR A 438 -18.20 22.86 2.17
CA THR A 438 -18.57 23.21 0.79
C THR A 438 -19.74 22.40 0.25
N HIS A 439 -20.00 21.22 0.79
CA HIS A 439 -21.05 20.34 0.29
C HIS A 439 -22.44 20.89 0.59
N LYS A 440 -23.34 20.78 -0.40
CA LYS A 440 -24.71 21.35 -0.35
C LYS A 440 -25.55 20.80 0.81
N LEU A 441 -25.42 19.52 1.13
CA LEU A 441 -26.21 18.87 2.18
C LEU A 441 -25.93 19.46 3.56
N THR A 442 -24.68 19.84 3.85
CA THR A 442 -24.28 20.32 5.17
C THR A 442 -24.96 21.61 5.61
N GLN A 443 -25.55 22.40 4.71
CA GLN A 443 -26.21 23.65 5.15
C GLN A 443 -27.62 23.46 5.67
N GLU A 444 -28.27 22.39 5.24
CA GLU A 444 -29.70 22.12 5.46
C GLU A 444 -29.92 20.87 6.31
N ASP A 445 -28.92 20.02 6.43
CA ASP A 445 -28.98 18.75 7.14
C ASP A 445 -28.40 18.85 8.56
N SER A 446 -29.20 18.38 9.51
CA SER A 446 -28.90 18.39 10.93
C SER A 446 -27.69 17.51 11.29
N ASP A 447 -27.62 16.30 10.74
CA ASP A 447 -26.56 15.33 10.98
C ASP A 447 -25.22 15.80 10.42
N MET A 448 -25.21 16.31 9.17
CA MET A 448 -23.99 16.81 8.55
C MET A 448 -23.42 18.04 9.27
N LEU A 449 -24.28 18.91 9.84
CA LEU A 449 -23.84 20.00 10.71
C LEU A 449 -23.24 19.48 12.01
N ARG A 450 -23.86 18.47 12.64
CA ARG A 450 -23.31 17.85 13.86
C ARG A 450 -21.95 17.22 13.57
N ALA A 451 -21.81 16.48 12.48
CA ALA A 451 -20.52 15.92 12.04
C ALA A 451 -19.46 17.01 11.81
N LEU A 452 -19.83 18.15 11.19
CA LEU A 452 -18.90 19.28 11.07
C LEU A 452 -18.52 19.86 12.44
N GLY A 453 -19.48 19.94 13.35
CA GLY A 453 -19.27 20.32 14.74
C GLY A 453 -18.26 19.41 15.43
N ASP A 454 -18.37 18.09 15.26
CA ASP A 454 -17.46 17.09 15.82
C ASP A 454 -16.02 17.27 15.33
N LEU A 455 -15.83 17.52 14.04
CA LEU A 455 -14.48 17.77 13.50
C LEU A 455 -13.83 19.01 14.13
N TYR A 456 -14.61 20.06 14.38
CA TYR A 456 -14.14 21.28 15.03
C TYR A 456 -13.96 21.12 16.54
N LYS A 457 -14.85 20.39 17.23
CA LYS A 457 -14.72 19.98 18.63
C LYS A 457 -13.41 19.22 18.84
N ASN A 458 -13.15 18.23 17.99
CA ASN A 458 -11.93 17.43 18.03
C ASN A 458 -10.67 18.28 17.75
N ARG A 459 -10.74 19.29 16.86
CA ARG A 459 -9.63 20.24 16.68
C ARG A 459 -9.40 21.09 17.92
N TYR A 460 -10.46 21.60 18.53
CA TYR A 460 -10.35 22.36 19.77
C TYR A 460 -9.73 21.54 20.90
N LEU A 461 -10.13 20.29 21.08
CA LEU A 461 -9.54 19.39 22.09
C LEU A 461 -8.04 19.15 21.87
N ASN A 462 -7.57 19.17 20.62
CA ASN A 462 -6.16 18.96 20.29
C ASN A 462 -5.33 20.25 20.37
N ASP A 463 -5.85 21.36 19.84
CA ASP A 463 -5.08 22.59 19.60
C ASP A 463 -5.41 23.70 20.61
N SER A 464 -6.50 23.57 21.38
CA SER A 464 -7.03 24.57 22.32
C SER A 464 -7.33 25.95 21.71
N HIS A 465 -7.55 26.02 20.39
CA HIS A 465 -7.90 27.27 19.70
C HIS A 465 -9.39 27.61 19.89
N LEU A 466 -9.68 28.76 20.53
CA LEU A 466 -11.05 29.17 20.85
C LEU A 466 -11.97 29.28 19.61
N GLU A 467 -11.43 29.69 18.45
CA GLU A 467 -12.18 29.77 17.19
C GLU A 467 -12.76 28.41 16.76
N ASP A 468 -12.05 27.31 17.02
CA ASP A 468 -12.53 25.97 16.71
C ASP A 468 -13.70 25.59 17.65
N ALA A 469 -13.65 25.97 18.93
CA ALA A 469 -14.76 25.76 19.88
C ALA A 469 -16.01 26.59 19.52
N GLU A 470 -15.82 27.87 19.16
CA GLU A 470 -16.91 28.75 18.71
C GLU A 470 -17.56 28.22 17.43
N THR A 471 -16.75 27.71 16.50
CA THR A 471 -17.25 27.10 15.26
C THR A 471 -18.04 25.82 15.55
N ALA A 472 -17.53 24.93 16.41
CA ALA A 472 -18.25 23.73 16.82
C ALA A 472 -19.59 24.07 17.49
N MET A 473 -19.59 25.03 18.43
CA MET A 473 -20.79 25.53 19.11
C MET A 473 -21.83 26.05 18.12
N ASN A 474 -21.42 26.81 17.11
CA ASN A 474 -22.33 27.31 16.08
C ASN A 474 -22.90 26.18 15.20
N CYS A 475 -22.11 25.15 14.89
CA CYS A 475 -22.59 23.99 14.14
C CYS A 475 -23.66 23.23 14.93
N TYR A 476 -23.38 22.89 16.20
CA TYR A 476 -24.34 22.15 17.03
C TYR A 476 -25.61 22.96 17.33
N LYS A 477 -25.51 24.27 17.57
CA LYS A 477 -26.72 25.11 17.72
C LYS A 477 -27.58 25.10 16.48
N ARG A 478 -26.98 25.21 15.29
CA ARG A 478 -27.72 25.18 14.02
C ARG A 478 -28.34 23.80 13.77
N SER A 479 -27.59 22.72 14.01
CA SER A 479 -28.09 21.34 13.93
C SER A 479 -29.30 21.16 14.85
N TYR A 480 -29.18 21.54 16.12
CA TYR A 480 -30.26 21.48 17.10
C TYR A 480 -31.52 22.25 16.68
N GLU A 481 -31.38 23.46 16.13
CA GLU A 481 -32.53 24.24 15.64
C GLU A 481 -33.21 23.59 14.43
N ILE A 482 -32.44 23.02 13.50
CA ILE A 482 -32.98 22.29 12.35
C ILE A 482 -33.74 21.06 12.83
N ALA A 483 -33.10 20.22 13.67
CA ALA A 483 -33.71 19.02 14.23
C ALA A 483 -35.01 19.31 14.99
N LYS A 484 -35.07 20.42 15.76
CA LYS A 484 -36.29 20.86 16.44
C LYS A 484 -37.41 21.23 15.46
N ASN A 485 -37.08 21.92 14.38
CA ASN A 485 -38.05 22.31 13.36
C ASN A 485 -38.60 21.09 12.60
N GLU A 486 -37.74 20.11 12.35
CA GLU A 486 -38.10 18.85 11.68
C GLU A 486 -38.78 17.83 12.61
N LYS A 487 -38.70 18.08 13.92
CA LYS A 487 -39.18 17.18 14.99
C LYS A 487 -38.42 15.84 15.00
N ASP A 488 -37.15 15.88 14.62
CA ASP A 488 -36.25 14.76 14.81
C ASP A 488 -35.74 14.74 16.24
N ASN A 489 -36.45 14.02 17.11
CA ASN A 489 -36.08 13.96 18.52
C ASN A 489 -34.70 13.33 18.75
N GLU A 490 -34.23 12.46 17.84
CA GLU A 490 -32.91 11.82 17.98
C GLU A 490 -31.81 12.85 17.82
N ASP A 491 -31.88 13.63 16.74
CA ASP A 491 -30.91 14.69 16.49
C ASP A 491 -30.98 15.83 17.50
N VAL A 492 -32.17 16.14 18.02
CA VAL A 492 -32.30 17.14 19.08
C VAL A 492 -31.53 16.71 20.33
N TYR A 493 -31.67 15.47 20.81
CA TYR A 493 -30.95 15.06 22.02
C TYR A 493 -29.45 14.87 21.77
N LEU A 494 -29.05 14.46 20.57
CA LEU A 494 -27.64 14.33 20.19
C LEU A 494 -26.95 15.69 20.14
N SER A 495 -27.55 16.67 19.47
CA SER A 495 -27.01 18.02 19.44
C SER A 495 -27.05 18.71 20.81
N ALA A 496 -28.06 18.41 21.64
CA ALA A 496 -28.10 18.91 23.00
C ALA A 496 -26.94 18.37 23.86
N ILE A 497 -26.62 17.07 23.80
CA ILE A 497 -25.52 16.53 24.61
C ILE A 497 -24.15 17.06 24.14
N ASP A 498 -23.95 17.26 22.84
CA ASP A 498 -22.74 17.91 22.30
C ASP A 498 -22.60 19.37 22.76
N LEU A 499 -23.73 20.11 22.79
CA LEU A 499 -23.77 21.46 23.34
C LEU A 499 -23.45 21.46 24.84
N ALA A 500 -23.96 20.48 25.59
CA ALA A 500 -23.66 20.35 27.02
C ALA A 500 -22.16 20.12 27.23
N PHE A 501 -21.55 19.22 26.46
CA PHE A 501 -20.13 18.94 26.49
C PHE A 501 -19.28 20.17 26.18
N LEU A 502 -19.57 20.92 25.11
CA LEU A 502 -18.82 22.15 24.82
C LEU A 502 -18.99 23.22 25.90
N ASN A 503 -20.18 23.35 26.50
CA ASN A 503 -20.39 24.29 27.60
C ASN A 503 -19.61 23.90 28.86
N LEU A 504 -19.38 22.60 29.12
CA LEU A 504 -18.44 22.16 30.15
C LEU A 504 -17.02 22.67 29.85
N LEU A 505 -16.54 22.48 28.61
CA LEU A 505 -15.18 22.89 28.23
C LEU A 505 -14.96 24.40 28.32
N LEU A 506 -16.00 25.18 28.00
CA LEU A 506 -16.00 26.65 28.06
C LEU A 506 -16.39 27.22 29.44
N ASP A 507 -16.41 26.37 30.48
CA ASP A 507 -16.71 26.75 31.87
C ASP A 507 -18.10 27.41 32.07
N ASN A 508 -19.07 27.08 31.20
CA ASN A 508 -20.47 27.54 31.29
C ASN A 508 -21.37 26.47 31.93
N LYS A 509 -21.25 26.33 33.25
CA LYS A 509 -21.98 25.29 34.02
C LYS A 509 -23.50 25.37 33.89
N LYS A 510 -24.07 26.57 33.74
CA LYS A 510 -25.53 26.75 33.65
C LYS A 510 -26.08 26.09 32.40
N ASP A 511 -25.50 26.43 31.24
CA ASP A 511 -25.98 25.91 29.96
C ASP A 511 -25.59 24.44 29.78
N MET A 512 -24.43 24.02 30.33
CA MET A 512 -24.04 22.60 30.41
C MET A 512 -25.15 21.75 31.06
N LEU A 513 -25.59 22.11 32.27
CA LEU A 513 -26.62 21.35 32.98
C LEU A 513 -27.97 21.38 32.26
N ALA A 514 -28.34 22.55 31.71
CA ALA A 514 -29.62 22.70 31.01
C ALA A 514 -29.71 21.81 29.77
N TYR A 515 -28.66 21.78 28.95
CA TYR A 515 -28.63 20.92 27.76
C TYR A 515 -28.50 19.44 28.12
N ALA A 516 -27.73 19.08 29.16
CA ALA A 516 -27.63 17.69 29.61
C ALA A 516 -28.97 17.15 30.13
N GLU A 517 -29.74 17.98 30.85
CA GLU A 517 -31.09 17.63 31.31
C GLU A 517 -32.05 17.46 30.14
N GLU A 518 -32.08 18.40 29.19
CA GLU A 518 -32.92 18.30 27.99
C GLU A 518 -32.59 17.05 27.15
N ALA A 519 -31.30 16.78 26.90
CA ALA A 519 -30.86 15.61 26.15
C ALA A 519 -31.33 14.30 26.82
N ARG A 520 -31.16 14.20 28.14
CA ARG A 520 -31.58 13.03 28.92
C ARG A 520 -33.09 12.82 28.87
N ASP A 521 -33.86 13.86 29.13
CA ASP A 521 -35.32 13.78 29.21
C ASP A 521 -35.94 13.40 27.85
N LEU A 522 -35.37 13.92 26.75
CA LEU A 522 -35.76 13.50 25.40
C LEU A 522 -35.37 12.05 25.09
N ALA A 523 -34.11 11.69 25.38
CA ALA A 523 -33.58 10.36 25.09
C ALA A 523 -34.29 9.25 25.89
N GLU A 524 -34.76 9.53 27.11
CA GLU A 524 -35.47 8.56 27.96
C GLU A 524 -36.68 7.93 27.25
N HIS A 525 -37.41 8.74 26.47
CA HIS A 525 -38.61 8.35 25.73
C HIS A 525 -38.33 7.66 24.39
N MET A 526 -37.08 7.58 23.96
CA MET A 526 -36.68 6.98 22.68
C MET A 526 -36.47 5.47 22.82
N ARG A 527 -36.46 4.76 21.68
CA ARG A 527 -36.11 3.32 21.67
C ARG A 527 -34.66 3.14 22.09
N ASN A 528 -34.33 1.97 22.65
CA ASN A 528 -32.95 1.67 22.99
C ASN A 528 -32.10 1.59 21.71
N SER A 529 -31.14 2.50 21.59
CA SER A 529 -30.13 2.59 20.55
C SER A 529 -28.77 2.91 21.21
N LEU A 530 -27.68 2.75 20.46
CA LEU A 530 -26.36 3.15 20.92
C LEU A 530 -26.34 4.65 21.28
N ASN A 531 -26.91 5.49 20.41
CA ASN A 531 -27.05 6.93 20.60
C ASN A 531 -27.75 7.27 21.92
N LYS A 532 -28.92 6.67 22.18
CA LYS A 532 -29.64 6.85 23.44
C LYS A 532 -28.77 6.49 24.65
N LEU A 533 -28.16 5.31 24.64
CA LEU A 533 -27.39 4.84 25.79
C LEU A 533 -26.16 5.72 26.07
N CYS A 534 -25.47 6.16 25.01
CA CYS A 534 -24.35 7.09 25.10
C CYS A 534 -24.79 8.45 25.66
N THR A 535 -25.85 9.03 25.11
CA THR A 535 -26.41 10.30 25.61
C THR A 535 -26.80 10.21 27.07
N MET A 536 -27.44 9.11 27.50
CA MET A 536 -27.78 8.92 28.91
C MET A 536 -26.53 8.84 29.80
N ALA A 537 -25.48 8.13 29.35
CA ALA A 537 -24.23 8.02 30.08
C ALA A 537 -23.55 9.39 30.26
N GLU A 538 -23.41 10.13 29.17
CA GLU A 538 -22.79 11.46 29.16
C GLU A 538 -23.61 12.47 29.96
N ALA A 539 -24.94 12.44 29.85
CA ALA A 539 -25.80 13.34 30.62
C ALA A 539 -25.69 13.09 32.14
N PHE A 540 -25.68 11.83 32.57
CA PHE A 540 -25.47 11.50 33.99
C PHE A 540 -24.06 11.88 34.47
N LEU A 541 -23.04 11.69 33.62
CA LEU A 541 -21.69 12.15 33.92
C LEU A 541 -21.64 13.68 34.14
N LEU A 542 -22.24 14.45 33.24
CA LEU A 542 -22.32 15.93 33.35
C LEU A 542 -23.14 16.41 34.56
N GLN A 543 -24.04 15.56 35.06
CA GLN A 543 -24.87 15.80 36.25
C GLN A 543 -24.23 15.28 37.54
N ASP A 544 -22.99 14.76 37.49
CA ASP A 544 -22.25 14.20 38.62
C ASP A 544 -22.90 12.93 39.24
N ASP A 545 -23.71 12.19 38.46
CA ASP A 545 -24.33 10.91 38.85
C ASP A 545 -23.51 9.73 38.29
N MET A 546 -22.36 9.48 38.92
CA MET A 546 -21.36 8.51 38.43
C MET A 546 -21.89 7.07 38.39
N ASP A 547 -22.77 6.68 39.31
CA ASP A 547 -23.32 5.31 39.35
C ASP A 547 -24.17 5.02 38.11
N LYS A 548 -25.04 5.97 37.73
CA LYS A 548 -25.82 5.83 36.50
C LYS A 548 -24.95 5.98 35.27
N ALA A 549 -23.99 6.90 35.28
CA ALA A 549 -23.03 7.05 34.18
C ALA A 549 -22.31 5.73 33.88
N ARG A 550 -21.77 5.04 34.91
CA ARG A 550 -21.14 3.71 34.75
C ARG A 550 -22.11 2.70 34.14
N SER A 551 -23.32 2.56 34.70
CA SER A 551 -24.30 1.59 34.18
C SER A 551 -24.67 1.82 32.72
N TYR A 552 -24.75 3.07 32.26
CA TYR A 552 -25.01 3.35 30.86
C TYR A 552 -23.76 3.18 29.98
N TYR A 553 -22.56 3.57 30.44
CA TYR A 553 -21.32 3.30 29.69
C TYR A 553 -21.08 1.80 29.47
N GLU A 554 -21.38 0.93 30.43
CA GLU A 554 -21.31 -0.54 30.25
C GLU A 554 -22.24 -1.03 29.14
N LYS A 555 -23.48 -0.55 29.13
CA LYS A 555 -24.47 -0.89 28.09
C LYS A 555 -24.06 -0.37 26.71
N THR A 556 -23.49 0.82 26.68
CA THR A 556 -22.96 1.46 25.47
C THR A 556 -21.78 0.66 24.93
N ALA A 557 -20.81 0.29 25.78
CA ALA A 557 -19.65 -0.51 25.42
C ALA A 557 -20.02 -1.88 24.82
N ALA A 558 -21.10 -2.50 25.31
CA ALA A 558 -21.58 -3.78 24.80
C ALA A 558 -22.20 -3.71 23.39
N LEU A 559 -22.57 -2.52 22.91
CA LEU A 559 -23.18 -2.31 21.58
C LEU A 559 -22.25 -1.56 20.61
N ALA A 560 -21.28 -0.80 21.11
CA ALA A 560 -20.39 0.04 20.33
C ALA A 560 -19.33 -0.78 19.58
N GLY A 561 -19.07 -0.43 18.32
CA GLY A 561 -17.86 -0.84 17.62
C GLY A 561 -16.64 -0.05 18.12
N ILE A 562 -15.44 -0.43 17.69
CA ILE A 562 -14.19 0.20 18.14
C ILE A 562 -14.22 1.72 17.96
N LYS A 563 -14.68 2.17 16.78
CA LYS A 563 -14.69 3.60 16.44
C LYS A 563 -15.54 4.37 17.45
N GLU A 564 -16.75 3.89 17.70
CA GLU A 564 -17.67 4.51 18.65
C GLU A 564 -17.07 4.47 20.06
N LYS A 565 -16.51 3.33 20.48
CA LYS A 565 -15.88 3.21 21.80
C LYS A 565 -14.74 4.23 22.01
N ILE A 566 -13.90 4.47 21.01
CA ILE A 566 -12.81 5.45 21.08
C ILE A 566 -13.36 6.88 21.24
N ALA A 567 -14.35 7.25 20.42
CA ALA A 567 -14.98 8.56 20.50
C ALA A 567 -15.62 8.79 21.88
N ILE A 568 -16.35 7.78 22.36
CA ILE A 568 -17.04 7.80 23.65
C ILE A 568 -16.04 7.88 24.80
N TYR A 569 -14.96 7.10 24.77
CA TYR A 569 -13.88 7.18 25.77
C TYR A 569 -13.27 8.58 25.82
N SER A 570 -12.94 9.15 24.66
CA SER A 570 -12.32 10.47 24.57
C SER A 570 -13.21 11.55 25.19
N ASN A 571 -14.51 11.55 24.86
CA ASN A 571 -15.48 12.48 25.45
C ASN A 571 -15.63 12.26 26.95
N ALA A 572 -15.87 11.01 27.38
CA ALA A 572 -16.10 10.67 28.77
C ALA A 572 -14.88 11.02 29.67
N PHE A 573 -13.68 10.64 29.24
CA PHE A 573 -12.43 10.97 29.92
C PHE A 573 -12.23 12.47 30.04
N THR A 574 -12.43 13.22 28.95
CA THR A 574 -12.28 14.67 28.94
C THR A 574 -13.28 15.34 29.87
N ALA A 575 -14.56 14.95 29.78
CA ALA A 575 -15.62 15.52 30.62
C ALA A 575 -15.38 15.22 32.10
N TYR A 576 -15.10 13.95 32.43
CA TYR A 576 -14.79 13.54 33.79
C TYR A 576 -13.58 14.29 34.35
N SER A 577 -12.49 14.38 33.59
CA SER A 577 -11.28 15.07 34.05
C SER A 577 -11.53 16.55 34.32
N LYS A 578 -12.33 17.21 33.46
CA LYS A 578 -12.71 18.62 33.63
C LYS A 578 -13.62 18.83 34.85
N LEU A 579 -14.53 17.90 35.13
CA LEU A 579 -15.45 17.99 36.28
C LEU A 579 -14.77 17.69 37.62
N SER A 580 -13.96 16.63 37.67
CA SER A 580 -13.30 16.15 38.88
C SER A 580 -12.00 16.89 39.19
N GLY A 581 -11.35 17.48 38.17
CA GLY A 581 -9.99 18.00 38.28
C GLY A 581 -8.92 16.90 38.38
N VAL A 582 -9.26 15.65 38.03
CA VAL A 582 -8.38 14.48 38.10
C VAL A 582 -8.11 13.96 36.69
N ASP A 583 -6.83 13.77 36.36
CA ASP A 583 -6.36 13.17 35.11
C ASP A 583 -5.50 11.91 35.35
N ASP A 584 -5.41 11.46 36.61
CA ASP A 584 -4.61 10.30 37.01
C ASP A 584 -5.14 9.02 36.33
N PRO A 585 -4.31 8.32 35.53
CA PRO A 585 -4.66 7.03 34.95
C PRO A 585 -5.13 5.96 35.93
N ALA A 586 -4.82 6.09 37.23
CA ALA A 586 -5.19 5.16 38.29
C ALA A 586 -6.50 5.50 39.01
N ASP A 587 -7.18 6.60 38.64
CA ASP A 587 -8.50 6.92 39.15
C ASP A 587 -9.53 5.82 38.82
N GLU A 588 -10.43 5.54 39.75
CA GLU A 588 -11.38 4.42 39.65
C GLU A 588 -12.36 4.58 38.46
N PHE A 589 -12.77 5.81 38.14
CA PHE A 589 -13.67 6.05 37.02
C PHE A 589 -12.90 6.02 35.69
N ILE A 590 -11.69 6.58 35.65
CA ILE A 590 -10.81 6.52 34.46
C ILE A 590 -10.43 5.08 34.13
N LEU A 591 -10.08 4.25 35.12
CA LEU A 591 -9.80 2.82 34.93
C LEU A 591 -11.03 2.09 34.38
N PHE A 592 -12.21 2.33 34.96
CA PHE A 592 -13.47 1.79 34.45
C PHE A 592 -13.72 2.14 32.98
N LEU A 593 -13.52 3.40 32.59
CA LEU A 593 -13.68 3.83 31.19
C LEU A 593 -12.71 3.10 30.27
N LYS A 594 -11.44 2.94 30.68
CA LYS A 594 -10.43 2.20 29.89
C LYS A 594 -10.80 0.73 29.72
N GLU A 595 -11.18 0.07 30.81
CA GLU A 595 -11.52 -1.36 30.79
C GLU A 595 -12.74 -1.64 29.91
N ASN A 596 -13.73 -0.75 29.86
CA ASN A 596 -14.96 -1.00 29.10
C ASN A 596 -14.91 -0.47 27.66
N LEU A 597 -14.18 0.61 27.39
CA LEU A 597 -14.20 1.28 26.09
C LEU A 597 -12.90 1.13 25.30
N LEU A 598 -11.78 0.77 25.91
CA LEU A 598 -10.50 0.60 25.20
C LEU A 598 -9.98 -0.84 25.17
N THR A 599 -10.80 -1.78 25.64
CA THR A 599 -10.63 -3.22 25.43
C THR A 599 -11.74 -3.76 24.54
#